data_AF-A0A7V1VRA2-F1
#
_entry.id   AF-A0A7V1VRA2-F1
#
_cell.length_a   1.000
_cell.length_b   1.000
_cell.length_c   1.000
_cell.angle_alpha   90.00
_cell.angle_beta   90.00
_cell.angle_gamma   90.00
#
_symmetry.space_group_name_H-M   'P 1'
#
loop_
_entity.id
_entity.type
_entity.pdbx_description
1 polymer ?
#
loop_
_entity_poly.entity_id
_entity_poly.type
_entity_poly.pdbx_seq_one_letter_code
_entity_poly.pdbx_strand_id
1 'polypeptide(L)'
;MITVPKLTLDDAKIILEGAERKAREIGVPMDIAVVDDGGNLLAFHRMDGAKITSIDIAINKAFTAAGARKATHEYAEIAQPGGPAFGIH
;
A
#
# COMPACT_ATOMS: atom_id res chain seq x y z
N MET A 1 -29.96 0.15 6.06
CA MET A 1 -28.57 0.50 6.44
C MET A 1 -27.70 -0.68 6.07
N ILE A 2 -26.59 -0.46 5.36
CA ILE A 2 -25.62 -1.52 5.07
C ILE A 2 -24.49 -1.40 6.09
N THR A 3 -24.12 -2.51 6.73
CA THR A 3 -22.99 -2.58 7.67
C THR A 3 -21.82 -3.27 6.99
N VAL A 4 -20.61 -2.72 7.13
CA VAL A 4 -19.38 -3.29 6.58
C VAL A 4 -18.29 -3.35 7.65
N PRO A 5 -17.48 -4.42 7.71
CA PRO A 5 -16.27 -4.45 8.51
C PRO A 5 -15.31 -3.34 8.05
N LYS A 6 -14.64 -2.69 9.01
CA LYS A 6 -13.66 -1.65 8.76
C LYS A 6 -12.34 -2.02 9.40
N LEU A 7 -11.25 -1.74 8.69
CA LEU A 7 -9.91 -1.87 9.23
C LEU A 7 -9.71 -0.81 10.31
N THR A 8 -9.26 -1.22 11.48
CA THR A 8 -8.93 -0.31 12.57
C THR A 8 -7.44 0.06 12.56
N LEU A 9 -7.05 1.06 13.34
CA LEU A 9 -5.64 1.38 13.56
C LEU A 9 -4.89 0.20 14.20
N ASP A 10 -5.52 -0.57 15.08
CA ASP A 10 -4.86 -1.70 15.73
C ASP A 10 -4.63 -2.87 14.76
N ASP A 11 -5.58 -3.11 13.84
CA ASP A 11 -5.36 -4.05 12.73
C ASP A 11 -4.22 -3.58 11.82
N ALA A 12 -4.16 -2.28 11.52
CA ALA A 12 -3.10 -1.70 10.70
C ALA A 12 -1.72 -1.87 11.36
N LYS A 13 -1.60 -1.74 12.68
CA LYS A 13 -0.35 -1.99 13.41
C LYS A 13 0.12 -3.44 13.28
N ILE A 14 -0.80 -4.41 13.35
CA ILE A 14 -0.47 -5.83 13.15
C ILE A 14 0.09 -6.06 11.73
N ILE A 15 -0.50 -5.41 10.72
CA ILE A 15 -0.01 -5.47 9.34
C ILE A 15 1.40 -4.87 9.23
N LEU A 16 1.61 -3.69 9.84
CA LEU A 16 2.92 -3.03 9.85
C LEU A 16 4.00 -3.92 10.49
N GLU A 17 3.72 -4.49 11.66
CA GLU A 17 4.65 -5.37 12.37
C GLU A 17 5.01 -6.61 11.53
N GLY A 18 4.00 -7.23 10.90
CA GLY A 18 4.22 -8.37 10.01
C GLY A 18 5.11 -8.03 8.81
N ALA A 19 4.85 -6.88 8.16
CA ALA A 19 5.62 -6.40 7.03
C ALA A 19 7.06 -6.01 7.43
N GLU A 20 7.23 -5.34 8.57
CA GLU A 20 8.54 -4.95 9.10
C GLU A 20 9.38 -6.19 9.45
N ARG A 21 8.78 -7.19 10.12
CA ARG A 21 9.45 -8.46 10.41
C ARG A 21 9.95 -9.10 9.12
N LYS A 22 9.13 -9.14 8.07
CA LYS A 22 9.56 -9.71 6.78
C LYS A 22 10.66 -8.89 6.12
N ALA A 23 10.58 -7.56 6.18
CA ALA A 23 11.61 -6.66 5.67
C ALA A 23 12.96 -6.89 6.36
N ARG A 24 12.96 -7.10 7.69
CA ARG A 24 14.15 -7.50 8.46
C ARG A 24 14.68 -8.86 8.03
N GLU A 25 13.82 -9.87 7.85
CA GLU A 25 14.22 -11.21 7.40
C GLU A 25 14.92 -11.19 6.03
N ILE A 26 14.46 -10.37 5.09
CA ILE A 26 15.06 -10.27 3.74
C ILE A 26 16.20 -9.26 3.65
N GLY A 27 16.50 -8.53 4.73
CA GLY A 27 17.56 -7.54 4.77
C GLY A 27 17.31 -6.28 3.93
N VAL A 28 16.05 -5.94 3.67
CA VAL A 28 15.67 -4.78 2.86
C VAL A 28 14.80 -3.84 3.70
N PRO A 29 15.31 -2.67 4.13
CA PRO A 29 14.51 -1.66 4.79
C PRO A 29 13.40 -1.11 3.89
N MET A 30 12.17 -1.01 4.40
CA MET A 30 10.98 -0.66 3.64
C MET A 30 10.23 0.54 4.24
N ASP A 31 9.53 1.26 3.35
CA ASP A 31 8.42 2.15 3.67
C ASP A 31 7.13 1.33 3.56
N ILE A 32 6.31 1.33 4.61
CA ILE A 32 5.13 0.48 4.71
C ILE A 32 3.94 1.37 5.04
N ALA A 33 2.93 1.37 4.16
CA ALA A 33 1.71 2.16 4.29
C ALA A 33 0.47 1.25 4.34
N VAL A 34 -0.48 1.59 5.20
CA VAL A 34 -1.79 0.94 5.30
C VAL A 34 -2.88 2.00 5.21
N VAL A 35 -3.85 1.78 4.32
CA VAL A 35 -5.01 2.66 4.12
C VAL A 35 -6.31 1.92 4.45
N ASP A 36 -7.38 2.67 4.73
CA ASP A 36 -8.72 2.11 4.85
C ASP A 36 -9.35 1.78 3.48
N ASP A 37 -10.56 1.26 3.48
CA ASP A 37 -11.31 0.91 2.27
C ASP A 37 -11.82 2.12 1.47
N GLY A 38 -11.64 3.33 1.99
CA GLY A 38 -11.81 4.61 1.30
C GLY A 38 -10.49 5.19 0.77
N GLY A 39 -9.35 4.52 1.00
CA GLY A 39 -8.03 4.98 0.58
C GLY A 39 -7.37 5.98 1.52
N ASN A 40 -7.93 6.23 2.71
CA ASN A 40 -7.34 7.15 3.68
C ASN A 40 -6.23 6.47 4.48
N LEU A 41 -5.10 7.16 4.66
CA LEU A 41 -3.97 6.62 5.41
C LEU A 41 -4.32 6.38 6.87
N LEU A 42 -4.21 5.13 7.31
CA LEU A 42 -4.39 4.73 8.71
C LEU A 42 -3.06 4.70 9.45
N ALA A 43 -2.03 4.12 8.82
CA ALA A 43 -0.73 3.97 9.45
C ALA A 43 0.39 3.92 8.40
N PHE A 44 1.55 4.45 8.77
CA PHE A 44 2.74 4.46 7.93
C PHE A 44 4.00 4.37 8.78
N HIS A 45 4.93 3.49 8.41
CA HIS A 45 6.27 3.42 9.00
C HIS A 45 7.34 3.40 7.92
N ARG A 46 8.37 4.23 8.11
CA ARG A 46 9.61 4.17 7.34
C ARG A 46 10.68 3.55 8.22
N MET A 47 11.19 2.40 7.81
CA MET A 47 12.33 1.77 8.50
C MET A 47 13.59 2.62 8.34
N ASP A 48 14.49 2.55 9.32
CA ASP A 48 15.81 3.16 9.19
C ASP A 48 16.56 2.58 7.99
N GLY A 49 17.14 3.47 7.17
CA GLY A 49 17.80 3.09 5.91
C GLY A 49 16.87 2.84 4.72
N ALA A 50 15.55 2.93 4.89
CA ALA A 50 14.61 2.86 3.77
C ALA A 50 14.72 4.12 2.88
N LYS A 51 14.42 3.94 1.58
CA LYS A 51 14.61 4.98 0.56
C LYS A 51 13.59 6.11 0.75
N ILE A 52 14.05 7.35 0.88
CA ILE A 52 13.15 8.51 1.02
C ILE A 52 12.15 8.64 -0.14
N THR A 53 12.53 8.21 -1.35
CA THR A 53 11.65 8.23 -2.53
C THR A 53 10.52 7.21 -2.45
N SER A 54 10.64 6.21 -1.57
CA SER A 54 9.62 5.18 -1.39
C SER A 54 8.48 5.60 -0.45
N ILE A 55 8.58 6.74 0.25
CA ILE A 55 7.52 7.25 1.14
C ILE A 55 6.21 7.42 0.36
N ASP A 56 6.22 8.30 -0.64
CA ASP A 56 5.04 8.59 -1.46
C ASP A 56 4.63 7.38 -2.29
N ILE A 57 5.60 6.58 -2.76
CA ILE A 57 5.33 5.36 -3.53
C ILE A 57 4.55 4.35 -2.70
N ALA A 58 4.91 4.13 -1.44
CA ALA A 58 4.22 3.19 -0.56
C ALA A 58 2.77 3.64 -0.29
N ILE A 59 2.59 4.94 0.02
CA ILE A 59 1.27 5.54 0.26
C ILE A 59 0.40 5.45 -1.00
N ASN A 60 0.93 5.84 -2.16
CA ASN A 60 0.19 5.81 -3.43
C ASN A 60 -0.16 4.40 -3.87
N LYS A 61 0.71 3.42 -3.61
CA LYS A 61 0.41 2.00 -3.87
C LYS A 61 -0.73 1.50 -2.99
N ALA A 62 -0.72 1.84 -1.70
CA ALA A 62 -1.80 1.48 -0.78
C ALA A 62 -3.14 2.11 -1.21
N PHE A 63 -3.15 3.41 -1.52
CA PHE A 63 -4.32 4.11 -2.07
C PHE A 63 -4.82 3.46 -3.36
N THR A 64 -3.94 3.23 -4.32
CA THR A 64 -4.29 2.63 -5.61
C THR A 64 -4.89 1.24 -5.42
N ALA A 65 -4.32 0.42 -4.54
CA ALA A 65 -4.85 -0.91 -4.28
C ALA A 65 -6.24 -0.88 -3.64
N ALA A 66 -6.48 0.05 -2.70
CA ALA A 66 -7.79 0.24 -2.08
C ALA A 66 -8.84 0.73 -3.09
N GLY A 67 -8.48 1.71 -3.93
CA GLY A 67 -9.37 2.28 -4.94
C GLY A 67 -9.67 1.33 -6.10
N ALA A 68 -8.63 0.72 -6.68
CA ALA A 68 -8.75 -0.20 -7.81
C ALA A 68 -9.25 -1.60 -7.40
N ARG A 69 -9.27 -1.90 -6.10
CA ARG A 69 -9.64 -3.21 -5.53
C ARG A 69 -8.82 -4.36 -6.13
N LYS A 70 -7.56 -4.09 -6.46
CA LYS A 70 -6.59 -5.01 -7.07
C LYS A 70 -5.18 -4.66 -6.63
N ALA A 71 -4.25 -5.61 -6.71
CA ALA A 71 -2.86 -5.28 -6.44
C ALA A 71 -2.31 -4.36 -7.55
N THR A 72 -1.39 -3.45 -7.18
CA THR A 72 -0.87 -2.47 -8.15
C THR A 72 -0.08 -3.08 -9.30
N HIS A 73 0.44 -4.31 -9.14
CA HIS A 73 1.11 -5.01 -10.25
C HIS A 73 0.12 -5.42 -11.34
N GLU A 74 -1.07 -5.92 -10.98
CA GLU A 74 -2.17 -6.20 -11.91
C GLU A 74 -2.65 -4.91 -12.58
N TYR A 75 -2.68 -3.81 -11.82
CA TYR A 75 -3.06 -2.51 -12.36
C TYR A 75 -2.01 -1.97 -13.36
N ALA A 76 -0.73 -2.23 -13.12
CA ALA A 76 0.35 -1.87 -14.02
C ALA A 76 0.32 -2.64 -15.35
N GLU A 77 -0.17 -3.88 -15.36
CA GLU A 77 -0.34 -4.69 -16.58
C GLU A 77 -1.35 -4.05 -17.55
N ILE A 78 -2.46 -3.51 -17.03
CA ILE A 78 -3.50 -2.89 -17.86
C ILE A 78 -3.21 -1.42 -18.20
N ALA A 79 -2.20 -0.83 -17.55
CA ALA A 79 -1.77 0.55 -17.78
C ALA A 79 -0.71 0.68 -18.90
N GLN A 80 -0.30 -0.43 -19.51
CA GLN A 80 0.65 -0.44 -20.62
C GLN A 80 0.09 0.27 -21.87
N PRO A 81 0.95 0.76 -22.80
CA PRO A 81 0.51 1.33 -24.08
C PRO A 81 -0.54 0.47 -24.79
N GLY A 82 -1.68 1.08 -25.13
CA GLY A 82 -2.82 0.40 -25.77
C GLY A 82 -3.73 -0.37 -24.80
N GLY A 83 -3.40 -0.43 -23.51
CA GLY A 83 -4.24 -1.00 -22.47
C GLY A 83 -5.37 -0.05 -22.02
N PRO A 84 -6.40 -0.58 -21.34
CA PRO A 84 -7.58 0.20 -20.95
C PRO A 84 -7.30 1.27 -19.90
N ALA A 85 -6.20 1.15 -19.16
CA ALA A 85 -5.75 2.14 -18.19
C ALA A 85 -4.50 2.90 -18.66
N PHE A 86 -4.21 2.92 -19.98
CA PHE A 86 -3.06 3.63 -20.49
C PHE A 86 -3.13 5.14 -20.18
N GLY A 87 -2.03 5.70 -19.67
CA GLY A 87 -1.90 7.14 -19.39
C GLY A 87 -2.31 7.58 -17.99
N ILE A 88 -2.72 6.64 -17.11
CA ILE A 88 -2.88 6.92 -15.68
C ILE A 88 -1.52 7.29 -15.05
N HIS A 89 -1.54 8.21 -14.08
CA HIS A 89 -0.36 8.69 -13.35
C HIS A 89 -0.73 9.03 -11.91
#